data_AF-A0A967HJT4-F1
#
_entry.id   AF-A0A967HJT4-F1
#
_cell.length_a   1.000
_cell.length_b   1.000
_cell.length_c   1.000
_cell.angle_alpha   90.00
_cell.angle_beta   90.00
_cell.angle_gamma   90.00
#
_symmetry.space_group_name_H-M   'P 1'
#
loop_
_entity.id
_entity.type
_entity.pdbx_description
1 polymer ?
#
loop_
_entity_poly.entity_id
_entity_poly.type
_entity_poly.pdbx_seq_one_letter_code
_entity_poly.pdbx_strand_id
1 'polypeptide(L)'
;MNATMKAVLPTLMVMASLALPRGLDAQAGHHPDPHHGQQAQQAQQMQRMMQRHIQRCTESIQRMDRMRDHARQMEQQSMREIERLRQQDMTRDQQRLRDQERIREMSGAMAEAAQEMSRAMERVREMAQNRETAMDQEIFREMERLRQHMEEAAGRMEEGLQSMERLRERIHRPSS
;
A
#
# COMPACT_ATOMS: atom_id res chain seq x y z
N MET A 1 46.38 -11.69 28.63
CA MET A 1 46.66 -11.90 27.19
C MET A 1 45.57 -11.14 26.42
N ASN A 2 45.86 -9.90 26.02
CA ASN A 2 46.01 -9.42 24.62
C ASN A 2 44.76 -9.67 23.75
N ALA A 3 44.22 -8.77 22.91
CA ALA A 3 44.57 -7.44 22.41
C ALA A 3 43.34 -6.97 21.57
N THR A 4 42.83 -5.73 21.70
CA THR A 4 43.14 -4.55 20.85
C THR A 4 42.60 -4.60 19.41
N MET A 5 41.62 -3.73 19.08
CA MET A 5 41.55 -2.98 17.81
C MET A 5 40.42 -1.92 17.91
N LYS A 6 40.78 -0.66 18.23
CA LYS A 6 41.19 0.45 17.35
C LYS A 6 39.99 1.29 16.87
N ALA A 7 39.59 2.22 17.74
CA ALA A 7 38.93 3.46 17.34
C ALA A 7 39.95 4.35 16.61
N VAL A 8 39.58 4.87 15.44
CA VAL A 8 40.39 5.80 14.65
C VAL A 8 39.79 7.20 14.81
N LEU A 9 40.52 8.04 15.54
CA LEU A 9 40.49 9.51 15.43
C LEU A 9 41.22 9.93 14.14
N PRO A 10 40.96 11.14 13.63
CA PRO A 10 41.98 12.20 13.75
C PRO A 10 41.38 13.55 14.20
N THR A 11 41.99 14.25 15.17
CA THR A 11 43.02 15.30 14.98
C THR A 11 42.38 16.65 14.61
N LEU A 12 42.06 17.47 15.62
CA LEU A 12 42.81 18.68 16.02
C LEU A 12 42.75 19.84 15.02
N MET A 13 42.08 20.93 15.42
CA MET A 13 42.66 22.26 15.24
C MET A 13 42.20 23.20 16.35
N VAL A 14 43.12 23.46 17.26
CA VAL A 14 43.14 24.61 18.17
C VAL A 14 43.38 25.86 17.32
N MET A 15 42.59 26.92 17.50
CA MET A 15 43.13 28.28 17.58
C MET A 15 42.18 29.18 18.36
N ALA A 16 42.66 29.62 19.52
CA ALA A 16 42.18 30.78 20.23
C ALA A 16 42.44 32.04 19.38
N SER A 17 41.47 32.94 19.30
CA SER A 17 41.72 34.33 18.90
C SER A 17 40.68 35.24 19.54
N LEU A 18 41.11 35.80 20.66
CA LEU A 18 41.06 37.22 21.04
C LEU A 18 39.89 38.08 20.56
N ALA A 19 39.29 38.71 21.58
CA ALA A 19 38.28 39.75 21.53
C ALA A 19 38.77 41.08 20.88
N LEU A 20 37.93 41.62 19.98
CA LEU A 20 37.69 43.03 19.55
C LEU A 20 38.89 43.84 18.96
N PRO A 21 38.70 44.78 17.98
CA PRO A 21 37.60 45.75 17.89
C PRO A 21 37.03 46.06 16.46
N ARG A 22 36.02 46.94 16.46
CA ARG A 22 35.37 47.65 15.33
C ARG A 22 36.34 48.18 14.25
N GLY A 23 35.90 48.15 12.99
CA GLY A 23 36.26 49.17 11.98
C GLY A 23 36.47 48.68 10.54
N LEU A 24 35.60 49.17 9.65
CA LEU A 24 35.85 49.51 8.23
C LEU A 24 35.97 48.39 7.17
N ASP A 25 35.03 48.49 6.22
CA ASP A 25 35.14 48.29 4.77
C ASP A 25 35.89 47.09 4.19
N ALA A 26 35.13 46.15 3.61
CA ALA A 26 35.32 45.75 2.21
C ALA A 26 34.18 44.83 1.75
N GLN A 27 33.49 45.28 0.70
CA GLN A 27 32.61 44.47 -0.13
C GLN A 27 33.33 43.22 -0.63
N ALA A 28 32.80 42.04 -0.32
CA ALA A 28 32.97 40.84 -1.12
C ALA A 28 31.62 40.15 -1.17
N GLY A 29 30.88 40.41 -2.25
CA GLY A 29 29.54 39.88 -2.48
C GLY A 29 29.55 38.36 -2.48
N HIS A 30 28.93 37.78 -1.46
CA HIS A 30 28.34 36.45 -1.56
C HIS A 30 27.18 36.56 -2.55
N HIS A 31 27.41 36.19 -3.81
CA HIS A 31 26.34 35.85 -4.74
C HIS A 31 25.87 34.43 -4.37
N PRO A 32 24.68 34.24 -3.77
CA PRO A 32 24.07 32.92 -3.74
C PRO A 32 23.70 32.58 -5.18
N ASP A 33 24.33 31.52 -5.71
CA ASP A 33 24.08 31.00 -7.05
C ASP A 33 22.58 30.67 -7.22
N PRO A 34 21.82 31.39 -8.08
CA PRO A 34 20.37 31.24 -8.19
C PRO A 34 19.92 29.90 -8.80
N HIS A 35 20.87 29.09 -9.31
CA HIS A 35 20.58 27.80 -9.93
C HIS A 35 20.23 26.69 -8.92
N HIS A 36 20.63 26.80 -7.64
CA HIS A 36 20.34 25.78 -6.62
C HIS A 36 18.90 25.85 -6.04
N GLY A 37 18.21 26.98 -6.19
CA GLY A 37 16.85 27.17 -5.65
C GLY A 37 15.75 26.44 -6.44
N GLN A 38 15.89 26.36 -7.77
CA GLN A 38 14.87 25.73 -8.64
C GLN A 38 14.84 24.21 -8.48
N GLN A 39 16.00 23.57 -8.34
CA GLN A 39 16.09 22.11 -8.21
C GLN A 39 15.52 21.63 -6.86
N ALA A 40 15.73 22.39 -5.78
CA ALA A 40 15.16 22.11 -4.47
C ALA A 40 13.62 22.25 -4.45
N GLN A 41 13.06 23.24 -5.14
CA GLN A 41 11.61 23.40 -5.27
C GLN A 41 10.97 22.25 -6.06
N GLN A 42 11.59 21.83 -7.16
CA GLN A 42 11.07 20.74 -7.98
C GLN A 42 11.06 19.40 -7.21
N ALA A 43 12.14 19.09 -6.48
CA ALA A 43 12.20 17.91 -5.61
C ALA A 43 11.11 17.92 -4.53
N GLN A 44 10.83 19.09 -3.94
CA GLN A 44 9.81 19.21 -2.91
C GLN A 44 8.38 19.06 -3.46
N GLN A 45 8.13 19.54 -4.68
CA GLN A 45 6.84 19.37 -5.35
C GLN A 45 6.58 17.89 -5.68
N MET A 46 7.60 17.21 -6.21
CA MET A 46 7.55 15.79 -6.55
C MET A 46 7.26 14.93 -5.31
N GLN A 47 7.91 15.23 -4.18
CA GLN A 47 7.67 14.51 -2.92
C GLN A 47 6.23 14.64 -2.41
N ARG A 48 5.59 15.80 -2.60
CA ARG A 48 4.16 16.00 -2.24
C ARG A 48 3.21 15.24 -3.16
N MET A 49 3.54 15.10 -4.45
CA MET A 49 2.74 14.27 -5.36
C MET A 49 2.85 12.79 -4.98
N MET A 50 4.07 12.32 -4.71
CA MET A 50 4.29 10.94 -4.28
C MET A 50 3.52 10.59 -3.01
N GLN A 51 3.56 11.45 -1.99
CA GLN A 51 2.78 11.22 -0.76
C GLN A 51 1.28 11.08 -1.04
N ARG A 52 0.72 11.89 -1.94
CA ARG A 52 -0.69 11.79 -2.33
C ARG A 52 -1.01 10.49 -3.04
N HIS A 53 -0.12 10.01 -3.93
CA HIS A 53 -0.31 8.71 -4.57
C HIS A 53 -0.28 7.57 -3.57
N ILE A 54 0.71 7.56 -2.67
CA ILE A 54 0.82 6.54 -1.62
C ILE A 54 -0.42 6.52 -0.73
N GLN A 55 -0.93 7.69 -0.34
CA GLN A 55 -2.16 7.78 0.46
C GLN A 55 -3.35 7.15 -0.27
N ARG A 56 -3.58 7.48 -1.55
CA ARG A 56 -4.68 6.90 -2.32
C ARG A 56 -4.56 5.39 -2.50
N CYS A 57 -3.37 4.88 -2.81
CA CYS A 57 -3.16 3.44 -2.88
C CYS A 57 -3.42 2.76 -1.53
N THR A 58 -3.00 3.38 -0.43
CA THR A 58 -3.26 2.88 0.93
C THR A 58 -4.76 2.81 1.22
N GLU A 59 -5.53 3.81 0.82
CA GLU A 59 -6.99 3.81 0.97
C GLU A 59 -7.66 2.68 0.18
N SER A 60 -7.25 2.47 -1.08
CA SER A 60 -7.75 1.36 -1.90
C SER A 60 -7.46 -0.01 -1.27
N ILE A 61 -6.26 -0.19 -0.70
CA ILE A 61 -5.90 -1.45 -0.04
C ILE A 61 -6.70 -1.67 1.23
N GLN A 62 -6.87 -0.63 2.06
CA GLN A 62 -7.73 -0.75 3.24
C GLN A 62 -9.16 -1.12 2.84
N ARG A 63 -9.66 -0.60 1.72
CA ARG A 63 -10.97 -0.99 1.19
C ARG A 63 -10.98 -2.47 0.78
N MET A 64 -9.96 -2.94 0.06
CA MET A 64 -9.83 -4.33 -0.34
C MET A 64 -9.67 -5.28 0.85
N ASP A 65 -8.94 -4.89 1.90
CA ASP A 65 -8.81 -5.66 3.14
C ASP A 65 -10.17 -5.81 3.83
N ARG A 66 -10.95 -4.72 3.94
CA ARG A 66 -12.33 -4.80 4.47
C ARG A 66 -13.20 -5.74 3.64
N MET A 67 -13.08 -5.66 2.32
CA MET A 67 -13.81 -6.53 1.39
C MET A 67 -13.39 -8.00 1.56
N ARG A 68 -12.09 -8.28 1.73
CA ARG A 68 -11.57 -9.61 2.02
C ARG A 68 -12.12 -10.15 3.34
N ASP A 69 -12.13 -9.33 4.38
CA ASP A 69 -12.62 -9.76 5.69
C ASP A 69 -14.11 -10.09 5.64
N HIS A 70 -14.89 -9.31 4.89
CA HIS A 70 -16.29 -9.62 4.60
C HIS A 70 -16.45 -10.92 3.79
N ALA A 71 -15.65 -11.12 2.73
CA ALA A 71 -15.66 -12.35 1.95
C ALA A 71 -15.35 -13.59 2.81
N ARG A 72 -14.35 -13.50 3.70
CA ARG A 72 -14.02 -14.56 4.66
C ARG A 72 -15.16 -14.86 5.63
N GLN A 73 -15.84 -13.83 6.11
CA GLN A 73 -17.00 -14.03 6.97
C GLN A 73 -18.12 -14.78 6.23
N MET A 74 -18.39 -14.42 4.98
CA MET A 74 -19.36 -15.12 4.13
C MET A 74 -18.93 -16.57 3.86
N GLU A 75 -17.65 -16.82 3.61
CA GLU A 75 -17.11 -18.17 3.43
C GLU A 75 -17.35 -19.05 4.67
N GLN A 76 -17.04 -18.54 5.87
CA GLN A 76 -17.23 -19.30 7.11
C GLN A 76 -18.71 -19.61 7.36
N GLN A 77 -19.60 -18.67 7.03
CA GLN A 77 -21.04 -18.89 7.12
C GLN A 77 -21.48 -19.96 6.11
N SER A 78 -21.02 -19.84 4.87
CA SER A 78 -21.28 -20.79 3.79
C SER A 78 -20.87 -22.20 4.16
N MET A 79 -19.67 -22.38 4.73
CA MET A 79 -19.15 -23.69 5.12
C MET A 79 -20.03 -24.38 6.17
N ARG A 80 -20.50 -23.62 7.17
CA ARG A 80 -21.46 -24.14 8.18
C ARG A 80 -22.80 -24.51 7.55
N GLU A 81 -23.25 -23.77 6.55
CA GLU A 81 -24.50 -24.05 5.87
C GLU A 81 -24.40 -25.27 4.95
N ILE A 82 -23.31 -25.42 4.20
CA ILE A 82 -23.01 -26.63 3.41
C ILE A 82 -23.00 -27.86 4.31
N GLU A 83 -22.36 -27.78 5.48
CA GLU A 83 -22.30 -28.91 6.42
C GLU A 83 -23.70 -29.31 6.93
N ARG A 84 -24.56 -28.33 7.21
CA ARG A 84 -25.98 -28.58 7.56
C ARG A 84 -26.76 -29.17 6.40
N LEU A 85 -26.59 -28.64 5.19
CA LEU A 85 -27.29 -29.12 3.99
C LEU A 85 -26.84 -30.52 3.58
N ARG A 86 -25.57 -30.89 3.81
CA ARG A 86 -25.08 -32.27 3.59
C ARG A 86 -25.66 -33.27 4.59
N GLN A 87 -26.01 -32.82 5.80
CA GLN A 87 -26.68 -33.64 6.79
C GLN A 87 -28.19 -33.75 6.51
N GLN A 88 -28.77 -32.80 5.78
CA GLN A 88 -30.14 -32.85 5.27
C GLN A 88 -30.20 -33.55 3.90
N ASP A 89 -31.40 -34.00 3.52
CA ASP A 89 -31.64 -34.85 2.37
C ASP A 89 -31.16 -34.20 1.05
N MET A 90 -30.09 -34.74 0.47
CA MET A 90 -29.28 -34.19 -0.63
C MET A 90 -30.05 -33.87 -1.93
N THR A 91 -31.26 -34.41 -2.09
CA THR A 91 -32.01 -34.33 -3.36
C THR A 91 -32.77 -33.03 -3.55
N ARG A 92 -33.21 -32.34 -2.49
CA ARG A 92 -33.93 -31.05 -2.61
C ARG A 92 -33.01 -29.83 -2.61
N ASP A 93 -31.84 -29.91 -1.98
CA ASP A 93 -30.97 -28.75 -1.75
C ASP A 93 -29.75 -28.68 -2.67
N GLN A 94 -29.70 -29.46 -3.75
CA GLN A 94 -28.55 -29.50 -4.67
C GLN A 94 -28.25 -28.12 -5.29
N GLN A 95 -29.28 -27.32 -5.59
CA GLN A 95 -29.10 -25.95 -6.09
C GLN A 95 -28.45 -25.04 -5.05
N ARG A 96 -28.86 -25.17 -3.77
CA ARG A 96 -28.31 -24.37 -2.66
C ARG A 96 -26.87 -24.76 -2.38
N LEU A 97 -26.54 -26.06 -2.44
CA LEU A 97 -25.15 -26.53 -2.32
C LEU A 97 -24.25 -25.93 -3.42
N ARG A 98 -24.70 -25.90 -4.68
CA ARG A 98 -23.94 -25.27 -5.77
C ARG A 98 -23.76 -23.77 -5.58
N ASP A 99 -24.82 -23.07 -5.19
CA ASP A 99 -24.74 -21.62 -4.95
C ASP A 99 -23.79 -21.32 -3.77
N GLN A 100 -23.75 -22.15 -2.73
CA GLN A 100 -22.80 -22.05 -1.61
C GLN A 100 -21.34 -22.35 -2.03
N GLU A 101 -21.11 -23.41 -2.81
CA GLU A 101 -19.77 -23.71 -3.34
C GLU A 101 -19.24 -22.57 -4.21
N ARG A 102 -20.11 -21.92 -4.97
CA ARG A 102 -19.77 -20.74 -5.77
C ARG A 102 -19.38 -19.55 -4.90
N ILE A 103 -20.10 -19.29 -3.81
CA ILE A 103 -19.74 -18.25 -2.83
C ILE A 103 -18.34 -18.54 -2.27
N ARG A 104 -18.06 -19.79 -1.89
CA ARG A 104 -16.75 -20.20 -1.36
C ARG A 104 -15.61 -19.98 -2.35
N GLU A 105 -15.80 -20.39 -3.60
CA GLU A 105 -14.79 -20.20 -4.66
C GLU A 105 -14.49 -18.72 -4.89
N MET A 106 -15.55 -17.90 -4.98
CA MET A 106 -15.42 -16.44 -5.16
C MET A 106 -14.70 -15.78 -3.97
N SER A 107 -15.00 -16.19 -2.73
CA SER A 107 -14.29 -15.67 -1.56
C SER A 107 -12.80 -16.03 -1.55
N GLY A 108 -12.45 -17.24 -2.00
CA GLY A 108 -11.07 -17.67 -2.10
C GLY A 108 -10.28 -16.83 -3.09
N ALA A 109 -10.81 -16.66 -4.30
CA ALA A 109 -10.20 -15.85 -5.35
C ALA A 109 -10.00 -14.38 -4.91
N MET A 110 -10.96 -13.79 -4.18
CA MET A 110 -10.82 -12.45 -3.64
C MET A 110 -9.74 -12.34 -2.57
N ALA A 111 -9.61 -13.34 -1.70
CA ALA A 111 -8.60 -13.33 -0.66
C ALA A 111 -7.18 -13.40 -1.24
N GLU A 112 -6.98 -14.20 -2.29
CA GLU A 112 -5.73 -14.28 -3.02
C GLU A 112 -5.39 -12.96 -3.73
N ALA A 113 -6.36 -12.38 -4.46
CA ALA A 113 -6.18 -11.10 -5.14
C ALA A 113 -5.80 -9.97 -4.16
N ALA A 114 -6.49 -9.88 -3.02
CA ALA A 114 -6.18 -8.89 -1.99
C ALA A 114 -4.75 -9.07 -1.44
N GLN A 115 -4.32 -10.32 -1.23
CA GLN A 115 -2.99 -10.61 -0.70
C GLN A 115 -1.88 -10.27 -1.71
N GLU A 116 -2.09 -10.56 -2.99
CA GLU A 116 -1.15 -10.17 -4.05
C GLU A 116 -0.98 -8.65 -4.11
N MET A 117 -2.09 -7.91 -4.00
CA MET A 117 -2.06 -6.45 -4.03
C MET A 117 -1.38 -5.82 -2.82
N SER A 118 -1.59 -6.36 -1.62
CA SER A 118 -0.87 -5.89 -0.43
C SER A 118 0.64 -6.07 -0.58
N ARG A 119 1.10 -7.18 -1.17
CA ARG A 119 2.52 -7.42 -1.46
C ARG A 119 3.07 -6.49 -2.53
N ALA A 120 2.29 -6.18 -3.57
CA ALA A 120 2.69 -5.23 -4.61
C ALA A 120 2.87 -3.81 -4.01
N MET A 121 1.98 -3.42 -3.10
CA MET A 121 2.10 -2.12 -2.41
C MET A 121 3.29 -2.06 -1.49
N GLU A 122 3.57 -3.12 -0.73
CA GLU A 122 4.70 -3.13 0.20
C GLU A 122 6.02 -2.86 -0.53
N ARG A 123 6.20 -3.50 -1.69
CA ARG A 123 7.33 -3.22 -2.61
C ARG A 123 7.35 -1.77 -3.06
N VAL A 124 6.20 -1.23 -3.46
CA VAL A 124 6.10 0.18 -3.88
C VAL A 124 6.44 1.14 -2.73
N ARG A 125 5.99 0.85 -1.51
CA ARG A 125 6.26 1.65 -0.31
C ARG A 125 7.74 1.61 0.06
N GLU A 126 8.40 0.47 -0.12
CA GLU A 126 9.83 0.31 0.06
C GLU A 126 10.61 1.13 -0.97
N MET A 127 10.24 1.04 -2.26
CA MET A 127 10.87 1.83 -3.33
C MET A 127 10.71 3.35 -3.14
N ALA A 128 9.56 3.80 -2.61
CA ALA A 128 9.32 5.21 -2.31
C ALA A 128 10.10 5.72 -1.08
N GLN A 129 10.41 4.84 -0.12
CA GLN A 129 11.27 5.18 1.02
C GLN A 129 12.74 5.30 0.61
N ASN A 130 13.15 4.56 -0.42
CA ASN A 130 14.47 4.66 -1.01
C ASN A 130 14.58 5.94 -1.85
N ARG A 131 15.16 6.97 -1.24
CA ARG A 131 15.23 8.34 -1.77
C ARG A 131 16.00 8.49 -3.09
N GLU A 132 16.94 7.59 -3.36
CA GLU A 132 17.69 7.52 -4.63
C GLU A 132 16.82 7.10 -5.81
N THR A 133 15.91 6.14 -5.59
CA THR A 133 15.00 5.63 -6.62
C THR A 133 13.73 6.49 -6.74
N ALA A 134 13.27 7.09 -5.64
CA ALA A 134 12.03 7.87 -5.58
C ALA A 134 11.96 9.09 -6.53
N MET A 135 13.09 9.60 -7.04
CA MET A 135 13.10 10.73 -7.97
C MET A 135 13.00 10.30 -9.44
N ASP A 136 12.92 9.01 -9.74
CA ASP A 136 12.84 8.52 -11.10
C ASP A 136 11.41 8.68 -11.67
N GLN A 137 11.30 9.22 -12.88
CA GLN A 137 10.02 9.38 -13.59
C GLN A 137 9.39 8.03 -13.91
N GLU A 138 10.21 6.98 -14.05
CA GLU A 138 9.71 5.62 -14.30
C GLU A 138 8.88 5.11 -13.12
N ILE A 139 9.34 5.35 -11.89
CA ILE A 139 8.63 4.94 -10.67
C ILE A 139 7.30 5.67 -10.56
N PHE A 140 7.24 6.96 -10.90
CA PHE A 140 5.97 7.68 -10.94
C PHE A 140 4.96 7.06 -11.89
N ARG A 141 5.40 6.60 -13.07
CA ARG A 141 4.51 5.91 -14.03
C ARG A 141 4.07 4.55 -13.51
N GLU A 142 4.98 3.81 -12.89
CA GLU A 142 4.67 2.51 -12.30
C GLU A 142 3.67 2.64 -11.15
N MET A 143 3.83 3.63 -10.28
CA MET A 143 2.90 3.96 -9.20
C MET A 143 1.51 4.29 -9.72
N GLU A 144 1.42 5.07 -10.81
CA GLU A 144 0.14 5.42 -11.41
C GLU A 144 -0.54 4.19 -12.05
N ARG A 145 0.22 3.31 -12.70
CA ARG A 145 -0.31 2.02 -13.20
C ARG A 145 -0.80 1.14 -12.07
N LEU A 146 -0.02 1.02 -10.99
CA LEU A 146 -0.40 0.24 -9.82
C LEU A 146 -1.68 0.80 -9.18
N ARG A 147 -1.78 2.13 -9.09
CA ARG A 147 -2.98 2.81 -8.59
C ARG A 147 -4.21 2.45 -9.42
N GLN A 148 -4.13 2.59 -10.74
CA GLN A 148 -5.23 2.25 -11.65
C GLN A 148 -5.62 0.78 -11.51
N HIS A 149 -4.64 -0.11 -11.49
CA HIS A 149 -4.87 -1.53 -11.32
C HIS A 149 -5.56 -1.86 -9.99
N MET A 150 -5.15 -1.22 -8.88
CA MET A 150 -5.79 -1.40 -7.57
C MET A 150 -7.22 -0.85 -7.53
N GLU A 151 -7.47 0.29 -8.17
CA GLU A 151 -8.79 0.89 -8.24
C GLU A 151 -9.76 0.00 -9.04
N GLU A 152 -9.30 -0.53 -10.18
CA GLU A 152 -10.05 -1.50 -10.98
C GLU A 152 -10.32 -2.79 -10.21
N ALA A 153 -9.30 -3.34 -9.53
CA ALA A 153 -9.46 -4.56 -8.77
C ALA A 153 -10.37 -4.39 -7.55
N ALA A 154 -10.27 -3.26 -6.84
CA ALA A 154 -11.20 -2.92 -5.78
C ALA A 154 -12.64 -2.86 -6.31
N GLY A 155 -12.85 -2.28 -7.49
CA GLY A 155 -14.16 -2.28 -8.17
C GLY A 155 -14.66 -3.70 -8.47
N ARG A 156 -13.82 -4.54 -9.07
CA ARG A 156 -14.17 -5.95 -9.37
C ARG A 156 -14.46 -6.76 -8.11
N MET A 157 -13.70 -6.55 -7.04
CA MET A 157 -13.94 -7.20 -5.75
C MET A 157 -15.29 -6.78 -5.16
N GLU A 158 -15.64 -5.49 -5.25
CA GLU A 158 -16.93 -4.98 -4.79
C GLU A 158 -18.09 -5.56 -5.59
N GLU A 159 -17.98 -5.61 -6.92
CA GLU A 159 -18.97 -6.26 -7.79
C GLU A 159 -19.13 -7.75 -7.48
N GLY A 160 -18.01 -8.44 -7.19
CA GLY A 160 -18.02 -9.82 -6.78
C GLY A 160 -18.73 -10.01 -5.42
N LEU A 161 -18.50 -9.11 -4.46
CA LEU A 161 -19.16 -9.15 -3.16
C LEU A 161 -20.67 -8.96 -3.31
N GLN A 162 -21.09 -7.96 -4.09
CA GLN A 162 -22.51 -7.75 -4.40
C GLN A 162 -23.12 -8.97 -5.11
N SER A 163 -22.35 -9.68 -5.92
CA SER A 163 -22.80 -10.91 -6.57
C SER A 163 -22.94 -12.05 -5.58
N MET A 164 -22.01 -12.20 -4.64
CA MET A 164 -22.11 -13.17 -3.54
C MET A 164 -23.28 -12.86 -2.60
N GLU A 165 -23.53 -11.60 -2.28
CA GLU A 165 -24.68 -11.17 -1.48
C GLU A 165 -25.99 -11.55 -2.16
N ARG A 166 -26.13 -11.27 -3.46
CA ARG A 166 -27.30 -11.69 -4.25
C ARG A 166 -27.48 -13.21 -4.28
N LEU A 167 -26.39 -13.97 -4.40
CA LEU A 167 -26.44 -15.43 -4.29
C LEU A 167 -26.91 -15.87 -2.90
N ARG A 168 -26.37 -15.26 -1.84
CA ARG A 168 -26.76 -15.56 -0.46
C ARG A 168 -28.24 -15.26 -0.20
N GLU A 169 -28.75 -14.14 -0.71
CA GLU A 169 -30.16 -13.77 -0.62
C GLU A 169 -31.06 -14.79 -1.33
N ARG A 170 -30.66 -15.27 -2.52
CA ARG A 170 -31.38 -16.33 -3.24
C ARG A 170 -31.45 -17.64 -2.45
N ILE A 171 -30.40 -17.97 -1.70
CA ILE A 171 -30.36 -19.16 -0.84
C ILE A 171 -31.32 -19.01 0.36
N HIS A 172 -31.43 -17.80 0.92
CA HIS A 172 -32.24 -17.52 2.11
C HIS A 172 -33.70 -17.21 1.81
N ARG A 173 -34.02 -16.82 0.57
CA ARG A 173 -35.39 -16.51 0.16
C ARG A 173 -35.97 -17.76 -0.53
N PRO A 174 -36.71 -18.64 0.18
CA PRO A 174 -37.37 -19.75 -0.48
C PRO A 174 -38.33 -19.16 -1.52
N SER A 175 -38.16 -19.58 -2.77
CA SER A 175 -39.11 -19.29 -3.84
C SER A 175 -40.48 -19.76 -3.38
N SER A 176 -41.36 -18.80 -3.06
CA SER A 176 -42.76 -19.02 -2.73
C SER A 176 -43.55 -19.37 -3.98
#